data_AF-A0A3S3KIE1-F1
#
_entry.id   AF-A0A3S3KIE1-F1
#
_cell.length_a   1.000
_cell.length_b   1.000
_cell.length_c   1.000
_cell.angle_alpha   90.00
_cell.angle_beta   90.00
_cell.angle_gamma   90.00
#
_symmetry.space_group_name_H-M   'P 1'
#
loop_
_entity.id
_entity.type
_entity.pdbx_description
1 polymer ?
#
loop_
_entity_poly.entity_id
_entity_poly.type
_entity_poly.pdbx_seq_one_letter_code
_entity_poly.pdbx_strand_id
1 'polypeptide(L)'
;VVGIVDQGGDGYGAAQAFAAANKPRPTIIMGNRQDELKWWKEQKEKDGYKTWSASIAPGVSTLAFWVAQQVLDGRKDIPHDLLVPYLAFTQDDFEAALPKIKEGGVATHEYTQEEAIAAIKANIK
;
A
#
# COMPACT_ATOMS: atom_id res chain seq x y z
N VAL A 1 -5.87 14.97 19.86
CA VAL A 1 -5.30 13.94 18.96
C VAL A 1 -4.44 14.67 17.95
N VAL A 2 -3.15 14.34 17.89
CA VAL A 2 -2.20 15.00 16.96
C VAL A 2 -1.78 14.07 15.82
N GLY A 3 -1.99 12.76 15.98
CA GLY A 3 -1.72 11.75 14.98
C GLY A 3 -2.75 10.62 15.05
N ILE A 4 -3.00 9.98 13.91
CA ILE A 4 -3.76 8.73 13.78
C ILE A 4 -2.87 7.76 13.01
N VAL A 5 -2.55 6.64 13.65
CA VAL A 5 -1.85 5.52 13.05
C VAL A 5 -2.88 4.44 12.82
N ASP A 6 -3.12 4.09 11.56
CA ASP A 6 -4.10 3.09 11.16
C ASP A 6 -3.43 1.83 10.58
N GLN A 7 -4.22 0.88 10.07
CA GLN A 7 -3.72 -0.32 9.40
C GLN A 7 -3.99 -0.32 7.89
N GLY A 8 -4.23 0.87 7.33
CA GLY A 8 -4.51 1.07 5.92
C GLY A 8 -6.00 0.95 5.56
N GLY A 9 -6.50 1.98 4.88
CA GLY A 9 -7.87 2.09 4.38
C GLY A 9 -8.85 2.77 5.34
N ASP A 10 -8.39 3.13 6.54
CA ASP A 10 -9.19 3.84 7.54
C ASP A 10 -8.97 5.37 7.49
N GLY A 11 -7.85 5.81 6.90
CA GLY A 11 -7.36 7.18 7.02
C GLY A 11 -8.27 8.21 6.39
N TYR A 12 -8.89 7.91 5.24
CA TYR A 12 -9.90 8.80 4.67
C TYR A 12 -11.13 8.92 5.58
N GLY A 13 -11.62 7.81 6.13
CA GLY A 13 -12.74 7.80 7.07
C GLY A 13 -12.42 8.59 8.34
N ALA A 14 -11.21 8.42 8.88
CA ALA A 14 -10.72 9.18 10.02
C ALA A 14 -10.67 10.68 9.72
N ALA A 15 -10.20 11.08 8.54
CA ALA A 15 -10.22 12.47 8.10
C ALA A 15 -11.64 13.05 8.06
N GLN A 16 -12.60 12.29 7.50
CA GLN A 16 -14.01 12.71 7.45
C GLN A 16 -14.60 12.86 8.86
N ALA A 17 -14.27 11.96 9.80
CA ALA A 17 -14.75 12.04 11.17
C ALA A 17 -14.28 13.33 11.88
N PHE A 18 -13.01 13.72 11.69
CA PHE A 18 -12.49 14.97 12.26
C PHE A 18 -13.13 16.21 11.63
N ALA A 19 -13.31 16.21 10.30
CA ALA A 19 -13.99 17.29 9.59
C ALA A 19 -15.44 17.45 10.07
N ALA A 20 -16.19 16.34 10.17
CA ALA A 20 -17.57 16.34 10.64
C ALA A 20 -17.71 16.80 12.09
N ALA A 21 -16.71 16.48 12.94
CA ALA A 21 -16.66 16.93 14.33
C ALA A 21 -16.16 18.38 14.50
N ASN A 22 -15.87 19.09 13.40
CA ASN A 22 -15.25 20.42 13.39
C ASN A 22 -13.97 20.48 14.25
N LYS A 23 -13.16 19.42 14.21
CA LYS A 23 -11.90 19.33 14.94
C LYS A 23 -10.72 19.60 14.01
N PRO A 24 -9.61 20.15 14.54
CA PRO A 24 -8.38 20.27 13.77
C PRO A 24 -7.94 18.91 13.20
N ARG A 25 -7.61 18.88 11.92
CA ARG A 25 -7.11 17.68 11.24
C ARG A 25 -5.74 17.28 11.81
N PRO A 26 -5.57 16.06 12.36
CA PRO A 26 -4.26 15.55 12.79
C PRO A 26 -3.45 15.04 11.58
N THR A 27 -2.21 14.60 11.81
CA THR A 27 -1.51 13.74 10.83
C THR A 27 -2.17 12.36 10.82
N ILE A 28 -2.50 11.84 9.65
CA ILE A 28 -3.23 10.58 9.47
C ILE A 28 -2.47 9.73 8.47
N ILE A 29 -1.93 8.60 8.91
CA ILE A 29 -1.32 7.61 8.00
C ILE A 29 -2.43 7.02 7.11
N MET A 30 -2.13 6.80 5.83
CA MET A 30 -3.09 6.30 4.84
C MET A 30 -2.72 4.90 4.35
N GLY A 31 -3.65 4.21 3.68
CA GLY A 31 -3.52 2.81 3.24
C GLY A 31 -3.39 2.57 1.74
N ASN A 32 -2.85 3.53 0.98
CA ASN A 32 -2.63 3.42 -0.47
C ASN A 32 -3.91 3.29 -1.31
N ARG A 33 -5.09 3.61 -0.75
CA ARG A 33 -6.31 3.66 -1.56
C ARG A 33 -6.33 4.90 -2.45
N GLN A 34 -6.98 4.78 -3.60
CA GLN A 34 -7.05 5.88 -4.57
C GLN A 34 -7.75 7.12 -4.00
N ASP A 35 -8.82 6.93 -3.23
CA ASP A 35 -9.58 7.99 -2.56
C ASP A 35 -8.76 8.67 -1.46
N GLU A 36 -7.98 7.92 -0.69
CA GLU A 36 -7.03 8.46 0.30
C GLU A 36 -5.94 9.31 -0.34
N LEU A 37 -5.30 8.82 -1.41
CA LEU A 37 -4.25 9.57 -2.10
C LEU A 37 -4.80 10.80 -2.83
N LYS A 38 -6.02 10.70 -3.40
CA LYS A 38 -6.73 11.84 -3.99
C LYS A 38 -7.03 12.90 -2.93
N TRP A 39 -7.60 12.49 -1.79
CA TRP A 39 -7.88 13.39 -0.69
C TRP A 39 -6.60 14.05 -0.18
N TRP A 40 -5.52 13.29 -0.02
CA TRP A 40 -4.23 13.85 0.39
C TRP A 40 -3.74 14.89 -0.60
N LYS A 41 -3.84 14.64 -1.92
CA LYS A 41 -3.52 15.65 -2.95
C LYS A 41 -4.32 16.94 -2.75
N GLU A 42 -5.64 16.84 -2.59
CA GLU A 42 -6.52 17.99 -2.37
C GLU A 42 -6.12 18.78 -1.10
N GLN A 43 -5.73 18.10 -0.02
CA GLN A 43 -5.30 18.77 1.21
C GLN A 43 -3.91 19.39 1.08
N LYS A 44 -2.99 18.73 0.36
CA LYS A 44 -1.66 19.28 0.04
C LYS A 44 -1.79 20.56 -0.77
N GLU A 45 -2.67 20.60 -1.76
CA GLU A 45 -2.94 21.80 -2.57
C GLU A 45 -3.61 22.92 -1.75
N LYS A 46 -4.51 22.55 -0.82
CA LYS A 46 -5.25 23.51 0.01
C LYS A 46 -4.36 24.21 1.04
N ASP A 47 -3.54 23.46 1.77
CA ASP A 47 -2.83 23.99 2.95
C ASP A 47 -1.44 23.37 3.18
N GLY A 48 -0.91 22.64 2.19
CA GLY A 48 0.40 22.00 2.29
C GLY A 48 0.42 20.77 3.21
N TYR A 49 -0.73 20.13 3.46
CA TYR A 49 -0.85 18.95 4.31
C TYR A 49 0.20 17.88 3.99
N LYS A 50 0.88 17.41 5.05
CA LYS A 50 1.88 16.36 4.97
C LYS A 50 1.45 15.14 5.76
N THR A 51 1.61 13.98 5.13
CA THR A 51 1.44 12.66 5.72
C THR A 51 2.27 11.61 4.97
N TRP A 52 2.03 10.35 5.29
CA TRP A 52 2.59 9.15 4.68
C TRP A 52 1.46 8.15 4.40
N SER A 53 1.58 7.38 3.34
CA SER A 53 0.64 6.34 2.97
C SER A 53 1.38 5.03 2.81
N ALA A 54 0.95 3.96 3.47
CA ALA A 54 1.55 2.66 3.25
C ALA A 54 0.63 1.50 3.62
N SER A 55 0.75 0.42 2.86
CA SER A 55 0.04 -0.84 3.09
C SER A 55 0.72 -1.95 2.28
N ILE A 56 0.40 -3.20 2.59
CA ILE A 56 0.78 -4.31 1.72
C ILE A 56 -0.05 -4.25 0.44
N ALA A 57 0.60 -4.45 -0.71
CA ALA A 57 -0.09 -4.45 -2.00
C ALA A 57 -1.01 -5.70 -2.11
N PRO A 58 -2.30 -5.55 -2.48
CA PRO A 58 -3.21 -6.70 -2.63
C PRO A 58 -2.75 -7.75 -3.65
N GLY A 59 -1.96 -7.35 -4.65
CA GLY A 59 -1.34 -8.22 -5.64
C GLY A 59 -0.36 -9.25 -5.05
N VAL A 60 -0.04 -9.21 -3.75
CA VAL A 60 0.67 -10.32 -3.07
C VAL A 60 -0.05 -11.67 -3.25
N SER A 61 -1.35 -11.67 -3.56
CA SER A 61 -2.09 -12.88 -3.93
C SER A 61 -1.58 -13.54 -5.23
N THR A 62 -1.14 -12.76 -6.24
CA THR A 62 -0.54 -13.33 -7.46
C THR A 62 0.86 -13.88 -7.21
N LEU A 63 1.62 -13.29 -6.29
CA LEU A 63 2.86 -13.90 -5.80
C LEU A 63 2.59 -15.27 -5.17
N ALA A 64 1.61 -15.35 -4.27
CA ALA A 64 1.26 -16.61 -3.60
C ALA A 64 0.84 -17.69 -4.61
N PHE A 65 0.09 -17.31 -5.65
CA PHE A 65 -0.26 -18.22 -6.76
C PHE A 65 1.00 -18.81 -7.42
N TRP A 66 1.95 -17.97 -7.82
CA TRP A 66 3.18 -18.43 -8.47
C TRP A 66 4.08 -19.26 -7.55
N VAL A 67 4.19 -18.89 -6.27
CA VAL A 67 4.91 -19.70 -5.28
C VAL A 67 4.29 -21.10 -5.16
N ALA A 68 2.96 -21.19 -5.06
CA ALA A 68 2.25 -22.47 -5.01
C ALA A 68 2.49 -23.30 -6.28
N GLN A 69 2.52 -22.66 -7.45
CA GLN A 69 2.88 -23.34 -8.69
C GLN A 69 4.30 -23.92 -8.64
N GLN A 70 5.30 -23.19 -8.13
CA GLN A 70 6.67 -23.69 -7.98
C GLN A 70 6.73 -24.92 -7.06
N VAL A 71 5.95 -24.94 -5.97
CA VAL A 71 5.82 -26.10 -5.08
C VAL A 71 5.26 -27.32 -5.85
N LEU A 72 4.22 -27.11 -6.65
CA LEU A 72 3.59 -28.17 -7.45
C LEU A 72 4.51 -28.69 -8.58
N ASP A 73 5.39 -27.84 -9.10
CA ASP A 73 6.43 -28.21 -10.07
C ASP A 73 7.64 -28.93 -9.43
N GLY A 74 7.54 -29.24 -8.13
CA GLY A 74 8.50 -30.07 -7.43
C GLY A 74 9.67 -29.33 -6.82
N ARG A 75 9.69 -27.99 -6.88
CA ARG A 75 10.72 -27.17 -6.22
C ARG A 75 10.72 -27.40 -4.71
N LYS A 76 11.90 -27.61 -4.10
CA LYS A 76 12.05 -28.00 -2.68
C LYS A 76 12.80 -27.00 -1.81
N ASP A 77 13.47 -26.03 -2.40
CA ASP A 77 14.28 -25.00 -1.74
C ASP A 77 13.47 -23.73 -1.38
N ILE A 78 12.14 -23.78 -1.43
CA ILE A 78 11.29 -22.63 -1.11
C ILE A 78 11.28 -22.43 0.41
N PRO A 79 11.68 -21.25 0.92
CA PRO A 79 11.59 -20.92 2.33
C PRO A 79 10.14 -20.98 2.85
N HIS A 80 9.97 -21.40 4.11
CA HIS A 80 8.67 -21.33 4.79
C HIS A 80 8.20 -19.90 5.05
N ASP A 81 9.14 -18.96 5.20
CA ASP A 81 8.88 -17.53 5.35
C ASP A 81 9.39 -16.79 4.12
N LEU A 82 8.51 -16.07 3.43
CA LEU A 82 8.84 -15.21 2.30
C LEU A 82 8.52 -13.76 2.68
N LEU A 83 9.57 -12.96 2.87
CA LEU A 83 9.43 -11.53 3.09
C LEU A 83 9.40 -10.80 1.75
N VAL A 84 8.43 -9.91 1.59
CA VAL A 84 8.28 -9.06 0.40
C VAL A 84 8.19 -7.59 0.76
N PRO A 85 8.57 -6.69 -0.17
CA PRO A 85 8.58 -5.26 0.09
C PRO A 85 7.18 -4.73 0.43
N TYR A 86 7.18 -3.81 1.39
CA TYR A 86 6.02 -3.01 1.75
C TYR A 86 5.83 -1.88 0.72
N LEU A 87 4.58 -1.56 0.34
CA LEU A 87 4.31 -0.47 -0.60
C LEU A 87 4.00 0.81 0.18
N ALA A 88 4.80 1.84 -0.05
CA ALA A 88 4.68 3.13 0.63
C ALA A 88 4.78 4.29 -0.36
N PHE A 89 4.06 5.36 -0.05
CA PHE A 89 4.11 6.63 -0.76
C PHE A 89 4.41 7.78 0.19
N THR A 90 5.27 8.68 -0.27
CA THR A 90 5.78 9.85 0.43
C THR A 90 5.32 11.13 -0.27
N GLN A 91 5.69 12.30 0.28
CA GLN A 91 5.39 13.59 -0.35
C GLN A 91 5.92 13.73 -1.78
N ASP A 92 6.96 12.96 -2.10
CA ASP A 92 7.75 13.10 -3.33
C ASP A 92 7.21 12.23 -4.47
N ASP A 93 6.46 11.16 -4.17
CA ASP A 93 6.09 10.14 -5.16
C ASP A 93 4.56 9.92 -5.32
N PHE A 94 3.75 10.25 -4.32
CA PHE A 94 2.34 9.82 -4.31
C PHE A 94 1.51 10.41 -5.46
N GLU A 95 1.82 11.63 -5.88
CA GLU A 95 1.14 12.29 -7.00
C GLU A 95 1.40 11.61 -8.34
N ALA A 96 2.60 11.05 -8.52
CA ALA A 96 2.95 10.28 -9.72
C ALA A 96 2.35 8.87 -9.70
N ALA A 97 2.06 8.34 -8.50
CA ALA A 97 1.38 7.06 -8.32
C ALA A 97 -0.14 7.17 -8.53
N LEU A 98 -0.77 8.23 -8.02
CA LEU A 98 -2.22 8.44 -8.05
C LEU A 98 -2.90 8.15 -9.41
N PRO A 99 -2.44 8.68 -10.56
CA PRO A 99 -3.13 8.45 -11.84
C PRO A 99 -3.02 7.01 -12.35
N LYS A 100 -2.16 6.18 -11.77
CA LYS A 100 -1.99 4.76 -12.14
C LYS A 100 -2.95 3.85 -11.37
N ILE A 101 -3.64 4.37 -10.36
CA ILE A 101 -4.56 3.63 -9.53
C ILE A 101 -5.98 3.87 -10.03
N LYS A 102 -6.71 2.80 -10.32
CA LYS A 102 -8.12 2.88 -10.72
C LYS A 102 -8.94 3.56 -9.62
N GLU A 103 -9.91 4.38 -10.03
CA GLU A 103 -10.85 5.00 -9.10
C GLU A 103 -11.55 3.95 -8.21
N GLY A 104 -11.56 4.20 -6.90
CA GLY A 104 -12.04 3.25 -5.88
C GLY A 104 -11.14 2.04 -5.63
N GLY A 105 -10.00 1.94 -6.32
CA GLY A 105 -9.03 0.87 -6.16
C GLY A 105 -7.97 1.13 -5.09
N VAL A 106 -7.05 0.18 -4.96
CA VAL A 106 -5.88 0.24 -4.07
C VAL A 106 -4.64 0.12 -4.93
N ALA A 107 -3.58 0.87 -4.61
CA ALA A 107 -2.31 0.69 -5.30
C ALA A 107 -1.84 -0.77 -5.16
N THR A 108 -1.55 -1.39 -6.30
CA THR A 108 -1.21 -2.81 -6.35
C THR A 108 -0.08 -3.05 -7.36
N HIS A 109 0.63 -4.16 -7.17
CA HIS A 109 1.60 -4.70 -8.11
C HIS A 109 1.28 -6.18 -8.24
N GLU A 110 0.94 -6.60 -9.47
CA GLU A 110 0.72 -8.01 -9.78
C GLU A 110 2.04 -8.65 -10.15
N TYR A 111 2.39 -9.73 -9.46
CA TYR A 111 3.65 -10.41 -9.63
C TYR A 111 3.60 -11.36 -10.83
N THR A 112 4.64 -11.34 -11.66
CA THR A 112 4.88 -12.38 -12.66
C THR A 112 5.49 -13.64 -12.02
N GLN A 113 5.55 -14.72 -12.79
CA GLN A 113 6.23 -15.95 -12.36
C GLN A 113 7.72 -15.68 -12.11
N GLU A 114 8.37 -14.89 -12.98
CA GLU A 114 9.79 -14.54 -12.85
C GLU A 114 10.05 -13.75 -11.57
N GLU A 115 9.19 -12.80 -11.23
CA GLU A 115 9.28 -12.02 -9.99
C GLU A 115 9.08 -12.91 -8.76
N ALA A 116 8.16 -13.87 -8.82
CA ALA A 116 7.99 -14.86 -7.75
C ALA A 116 9.24 -15.74 -7.57
N ILE A 117 9.84 -16.21 -8.66
CA ILE A 117 11.10 -16.97 -8.62
C ILE A 117 12.22 -16.12 -8.02
N ALA A 118 12.30 -14.84 -8.38
CA ALA A 118 13.27 -13.89 -7.81
C ALA A 118 13.03 -13.66 -6.31
N ALA A 119 11.77 -13.49 -5.89
CA ALA A 119 11.41 -13.33 -4.49
C ALA A 119 11.78 -14.56 -3.65
N ILE A 120 11.53 -15.77 -4.15
CA ILE A 120 11.97 -17.02 -3.51
C ILE A 120 13.50 -17.00 -3.35
N LYS A 121 14.24 -16.75 -4.43
CA LYS A 121 15.72 -16.72 -4.42
C LYS A 121 16.27 -15.70 -3.41
N ALA A 122 15.66 -14.52 -3.32
CA ALA A 122 16.08 -13.47 -2.40
C ALA A 122 15.85 -13.82 -0.91
N ASN A 123 14.99 -14.82 -0.63
CA ASN A 123 14.64 -15.26 0.72
C ASN A 123 15.34 -16.57 1.14
N ILE A 124 16.16 -17.17 0.26
CA ILE A 124 16.99 -18.33 0.63
C ILE A 124 18.16 -17.83 1.50
N LYS A 125 18.35 -18.46 2.65
CA LYS A 125 19.42 -18.17 3.61
C LYS A 125 20.65 -19.04 3.36
#